data_AF-A0A830ET47-F1
#
_entry.id   AF-A0A830ET47-F1
#
_cell.length_a   1.000
_cell.length_b   1.000
_cell.length_c   1.000
_cell.angle_alpha   90.00
_cell.angle_beta   90.00
_cell.angle_gamma   90.00
#
_symmetry.space_group_name_H-M   'P 1'
#
loop_
_entity.id
_entity.type
_entity.pdbx_description
1 polymer ?
#
loop_
_entity_poly.entity_id
_entity_poly.type
_entity_poly.pdbx_seq_one_letter_code
_entity_poly.pdbx_strand_id
1 'polypeptide(L)'
;MSERYNTPAEGTLDWHVPLNENFEKLDSHVELRDAESNISQYEPKTGAKFLATDTGTVYIGDGSNWNRIGSLSASDSSVSEADDGTLIAPPGEVHAVIDQASSSQTWAQAPVQTVKLVSGENYFPSETIRVKRNVRLECNGARIVPDGDFNIFEMYRGSQLVDPFVDTRPVNWSSVQIVVGADDAAKVELPNRASVKNAYLMGTPGEGIGLQFRGGNRPCSMQIANGQLLGFDIAIDCYASGNDFSGQGDWSNGNQFSGSIEAFRTGVRHRSEGAASTGNVFRLMVQPDNDVSEWLWYMDDDPRSSSERDDNYYKKSSNTMIAFPWDTDNFTDNNQFAENSDRKPPIWYLGEGINYGNSLVDLSGKLGNQYIVNNSDYPDRNGIFTYHGGQVTGTNQFSHPPAYQRNPESRIWHEDSKN
;
A
#
# COMPACT_ATOMS: atom_id res chain seq x y z
N MET A 1 -37.33 -35.19 -27.19
CA MET A 1 -37.11 -33.86 -26.56
C MET A 1 -38.40 -33.01 -26.65
N SER A 2 -39.50 -33.42 -26.02
CA SER A 2 -40.79 -32.70 -26.17
C SER A 2 -41.54 -32.43 -24.86
N GLU A 3 -40.92 -32.58 -23.69
CA GLU A 3 -41.61 -32.39 -22.39
C GLU A 3 -41.40 -30.99 -21.77
N ARG A 4 -40.56 -30.12 -22.36
CA ARG A 4 -40.15 -28.85 -21.73
C ARG A 4 -41.02 -27.64 -22.11
N TYR A 5 -41.66 -27.69 -23.27
CA TYR A 5 -42.48 -26.61 -23.82
C TYR A 5 -43.80 -27.18 -24.34
N ASN A 6 -44.88 -26.42 -24.15
CA ASN A 6 -46.22 -26.81 -24.56
C ASN A 6 -46.37 -26.67 -26.08
N THR A 7 -46.78 -27.73 -26.76
CA THR A 7 -47.18 -27.68 -28.17
C THR A 7 -48.69 -27.80 -28.24
N PRO A 8 -49.44 -26.75 -28.66
CA PRO A 8 -50.88 -26.82 -28.79
C PRO A 8 -51.30 -27.90 -29.78
N ALA A 9 -52.39 -28.63 -29.49
CA ALA A 9 -52.97 -29.56 -30.44
C ALA A 9 -53.61 -28.81 -31.63
N GLU A 10 -53.61 -29.43 -32.80
CA GLU A 10 -54.27 -28.89 -33.98
C GLU A 10 -55.76 -28.59 -33.67
N GLY A 11 -56.20 -27.37 -34.00
CA GLY A 11 -57.57 -26.89 -33.71
C GLY A 11 -57.75 -26.20 -32.35
N THR A 12 -56.70 -26.06 -31.52
CA THR A 12 -56.78 -25.28 -30.27
C THR A 12 -57.01 -23.79 -30.58
N LEU A 13 -58.14 -23.23 -30.12
CA LEU A 13 -58.51 -21.83 -30.36
C LEU A 13 -57.67 -20.85 -29.53
N ASP A 14 -57.35 -21.23 -28.28
CA ASP A 14 -56.53 -20.44 -27.36
C ASP A 14 -55.05 -20.83 -27.41
N TRP A 15 -54.53 -21.13 -28.61
CA TRP A 15 -53.15 -21.57 -28.83
C TRP A 15 -52.09 -20.60 -28.29
N HIS A 16 -52.45 -19.33 -28.10
CA HIS A 16 -51.56 -18.27 -27.63
C HIS A 16 -51.21 -18.39 -26.14
N VAL A 17 -52.10 -18.95 -25.31
CA VAL A 17 -51.85 -19.15 -23.87
C VAL A 17 -50.64 -20.05 -23.61
N PRO A 18 -50.61 -21.31 -24.09
CA PRO A 18 -49.46 -22.20 -23.90
C PRO A 18 -48.19 -21.69 -24.58
N LEU A 19 -48.29 -20.88 -25.64
CA LEU A 19 -47.11 -20.25 -26.25
C LEU A 19 -46.55 -19.12 -25.38
N ASN A 20 -47.40 -18.28 -24.79
CA ASN A 20 -46.96 -17.23 -23.88
C ASN A 20 -46.26 -17.83 -22.65
N GLU A 21 -46.81 -18.91 -22.09
CA GLU A 21 -46.15 -19.67 -21.02
C GLU A 21 -44.79 -20.24 -21.44
N ASN A 22 -44.62 -20.61 -22.71
CA ASN A 22 -43.32 -21.05 -23.23
C ASN A 22 -42.33 -19.89 -23.32
N PHE A 23 -42.76 -18.71 -23.74
CA PHE A 23 -41.90 -17.52 -23.81
C PHE A 23 -41.44 -17.08 -22.42
N GLU A 24 -42.33 -17.10 -21.42
CA GLU A 24 -41.94 -16.83 -20.02
C GLU A 24 -40.91 -17.83 -19.50
N LYS A 25 -41.06 -19.12 -19.83
CA LYS A 25 -40.08 -20.16 -19.49
C LYS A 25 -38.76 -19.94 -20.21
N LEU A 26 -38.80 -19.63 -21.52
CA LEU A 26 -37.60 -19.39 -22.33
C LEU A 26 -36.78 -18.23 -21.79
N ASP A 27 -37.41 -17.14 -21.34
CA ASP A 27 -36.71 -15.99 -20.78
C ASP A 27 -35.92 -16.30 -19.49
N SER A 28 -36.32 -17.33 -18.74
CA SER A 28 -35.56 -17.82 -17.58
C SER A 28 -34.57 -18.94 -17.92
N HIS A 29 -34.88 -19.73 -18.95
CA HIS A 29 -34.09 -20.92 -19.33
C HIS A 29 -32.93 -20.60 -20.28
N VAL A 30 -33.00 -19.50 -21.03
CA VAL A 30 -31.95 -19.07 -21.93
C VAL A 30 -30.95 -18.21 -21.15
N GLU A 31 -29.72 -18.69 -21.08
CA GLU A 31 -28.63 -17.97 -20.43
C GLU A 31 -28.27 -16.71 -21.24
N LEU A 32 -28.25 -15.56 -20.58
CA LEU A 32 -27.72 -14.32 -21.13
C LEU A 32 -26.19 -14.35 -21.03
N ARG A 33 -25.51 -13.92 -22.09
CA ARG A 33 -24.05 -13.88 -22.19
C ARG A 33 -23.62 -12.54 -22.77
N ASP A 34 -22.94 -11.74 -21.97
CA ASP A 34 -22.40 -10.43 -22.39
C ASP A 34 -21.30 -9.95 -21.42
N ALA A 35 -20.71 -8.79 -21.66
CA ALA A 35 -19.80 -8.12 -20.72
C ALA A 35 -20.52 -7.74 -19.41
N GLU A 36 -19.84 -7.86 -18.28
CA GLU A 36 -20.43 -7.59 -16.95
C GLU A 36 -20.98 -6.17 -16.82
N SER A 37 -20.32 -5.19 -17.45
CA SER A 37 -20.76 -3.79 -17.47
C SER A 37 -22.15 -3.58 -18.10
N ASN A 38 -22.60 -4.52 -18.93
CA ASN A 38 -23.91 -4.47 -19.58
C ASN A 38 -25.03 -5.13 -18.76
N ILE A 39 -24.75 -5.70 -17.58
CA ILE A 39 -25.76 -6.43 -16.80
C ILE A 39 -27.00 -5.59 -16.49
N SER A 40 -26.83 -4.28 -16.32
CA SER A 40 -27.92 -3.31 -16.09
C SER A 40 -28.86 -3.11 -17.28
N GLN A 41 -28.50 -3.58 -18.48
CA GLN A 41 -29.33 -3.54 -19.67
C GLN A 41 -30.34 -4.69 -19.73
N TYR A 42 -30.24 -5.66 -18.82
CA TYR A 42 -31.10 -6.84 -18.77
C TYR A 42 -31.94 -6.85 -17.49
N GLU A 43 -33.25 -7.02 -17.65
CA GLU A 43 -34.16 -7.13 -16.52
C GLU A 43 -33.96 -8.47 -15.77
N PRO A 44 -33.70 -8.45 -14.45
CA PRO A 44 -33.51 -9.67 -13.67
C PRO A 44 -34.85 -10.38 -13.47
N LYS A 45 -35.01 -11.53 -14.11
CA LYS A 45 -36.16 -12.43 -13.89
C LYS A 45 -35.79 -13.54 -12.92
N THR A 46 -36.73 -14.00 -12.11
CA THR A 46 -36.49 -15.07 -11.15
C THR A 46 -35.98 -16.32 -11.86
N GLY A 47 -34.78 -16.78 -11.48
CA GLY A 47 -34.12 -17.95 -12.06
C GLY A 47 -33.39 -17.70 -13.38
N ALA A 48 -33.48 -16.50 -13.97
CA ALA A 48 -32.69 -16.16 -15.14
C ALA A 48 -31.20 -16.15 -14.81
N LYS A 49 -30.38 -16.57 -15.76
CA LYS A 49 -28.93 -16.69 -15.59
C LYS A 49 -28.22 -15.72 -16.53
N PHE A 50 -27.27 -14.96 -15.97
CA PHE A 50 -26.36 -14.11 -16.73
C PHE A 50 -24.92 -14.58 -16.50
N LEU A 51 -24.18 -14.81 -17.57
CA LEU A 51 -22.76 -15.12 -17.56
C LEU A 51 -22.01 -13.92 -18.14
N ALA A 52 -21.24 -13.25 -17.29
CA ALA A 52 -20.28 -12.25 -17.71
C ALA A 52 -19.17 -12.93 -18.51
N THR A 53 -19.10 -12.70 -19.83
CA THR A 53 -18.15 -13.40 -20.70
C THR A 53 -16.72 -12.87 -20.59
N ASP A 54 -16.55 -11.66 -20.07
CA ASP A 54 -15.28 -11.01 -19.79
C ASP A 54 -14.70 -11.42 -18.44
N THR A 55 -15.51 -11.44 -17.37
CA THR A 55 -15.02 -11.77 -16.02
C THR A 55 -15.28 -13.23 -15.60
N GLY A 56 -16.06 -13.97 -16.38
CA GLY A 56 -16.50 -15.34 -16.06
C GLY A 56 -17.52 -15.40 -14.91
N THR A 57 -17.93 -14.27 -14.35
CA THR A 57 -18.86 -14.20 -13.21
C THR A 57 -20.27 -14.66 -13.63
N VAL A 58 -20.91 -15.44 -12.76
CA VAL A 58 -22.26 -15.97 -12.95
C VAL A 58 -23.22 -15.30 -11.98
N TYR A 59 -24.34 -14.83 -12.52
CA TYR A 59 -25.43 -14.18 -11.80
C TYR A 59 -26.74 -14.96 -11.95
N ILE A 60 -27.58 -14.93 -10.91
CA ILE A 60 -28.97 -15.39 -10.91
C ILE A 60 -29.90 -14.23 -10.58
N GLY A 61 -30.90 -14.02 -11.42
CA GLY A 61 -31.99 -13.08 -11.15
C GLY A 61 -32.94 -13.63 -10.09
N ASP A 62 -33.34 -12.80 -9.13
CA ASP A 62 -34.39 -13.15 -8.16
C ASP A 62 -35.77 -12.56 -8.54
N GLY A 63 -35.83 -11.76 -9.61
CA GLY A 63 -37.02 -11.00 -10.02
C GLY A 63 -36.92 -9.50 -9.75
N SER A 64 -35.88 -9.04 -9.06
CA SER A 64 -35.63 -7.62 -8.78
C SER A 64 -34.15 -7.25 -8.93
N ASN A 65 -33.23 -8.16 -8.60
CA ASN A 65 -31.79 -7.95 -8.66
C ASN A 65 -31.08 -9.13 -9.35
N TRP A 66 -29.92 -8.83 -9.93
CA TRP A 66 -28.94 -9.84 -10.31
C TRP A 66 -28.06 -10.16 -9.11
N ASN A 67 -28.14 -11.39 -8.60
CA ASN A 67 -27.34 -11.85 -7.48
C ASN A 67 -26.15 -12.66 -7.98
N ARG A 68 -24.93 -12.29 -7.59
CA ARG A 68 -23.72 -13.05 -7.92
C ARG A 68 -23.75 -14.41 -7.21
N ILE A 69 -23.55 -15.50 -7.96
CA ILE A 69 -23.57 -16.86 -7.43
C ILE A 69 -22.26 -17.63 -7.61
N GLY A 70 -21.31 -17.10 -8.36
CA GLY A 70 -19.99 -17.70 -8.56
C GLY A 70 -19.30 -17.17 -9.80
N SER A 71 -18.26 -17.86 -10.26
CA SER A 71 -17.65 -17.66 -11.57
C SER A 71 -17.40 -19.02 -12.22
N LEU A 72 -17.47 -19.08 -13.56
CA LEU A 72 -16.99 -20.22 -14.33
C LEU A 72 -15.47 -20.06 -14.50
N SER A 73 -14.72 -20.23 -13.41
CA SER A 73 -13.36 -20.75 -13.55
C SER A 73 -13.48 -22.22 -13.95
N ALA A 74 -12.67 -22.66 -14.91
CA ALA A 74 -12.60 -24.08 -15.24
C ALA A 74 -12.23 -24.84 -13.96
N SER A 75 -13.21 -25.55 -13.38
CA SER A 75 -13.01 -26.47 -12.27
C SER A 75 -12.33 -27.73 -12.81
N ASP A 76 -11.11 -27.58 -13.27
CA ASP A 76 -10.14 -28.66 -13.26
C ASP A 76 -9.03 -28.18 -12.33
N SER A 77 -8.75 -28.99 -11.31
CA SER A 77 -7.68 -28.80 -10.33
C SER A 77 -6.26 -28.81 -10.94
N SER A 78 -6.13 -28.49 -12.22
CA SER A 78 -4.87 -28.17 -12.90
C SER A 78 -4.67 -26.66 -12.85
N VAL A 79 -3.85 -26.20 -11.91
CA VAL A 79 -3.25 -24.87 -12.01
C VAL A 79 -2.58 -24.76 -13.37
N SER A 80 -2.93 -23.72 -14.12
CA SER A 80 -2.36 -23.50 -15.44
C SER A 80 -0.89 -23.14 -15.29
N GLU A 81 0.00 -23.96 -15.86
CA GLU A 81 1.44 -23.75 -15.85
C GLU A 81 1.88 -23.32 -17.26
N ALA A 82 2.65 -22.24 -17.36
CA ALA A 82 3.27 -21.83 -18.60
C ALA A 82 4.46 -22.75 -18.94
N ASP A 83 4.91 -22.74 -20.20
CA ASP A 83 6.04 -23.57 -20.66
C ASP A 83 7.34 -23.35 -19.86
N ASP A 84 7.48 -22.21 -19.19
CA ASP A 84 8.63 -21.85 -18.36
C ASP A 84 8.50 -22.29 -16.88
N GLY A 85 7.43 -23.00 -16.54
CA GLY A 85 7.13 -23.44 -15.18
C GLY A 85 6.46 -22.38 -14.30
N THR A 86 6.09 -21.22 -14.85
CA THR A 86 5.33 -20.20 -14.12
C THR A 86 3.90 -20.66 -13.89
N LEU A 87 3.41 -20.54 -12.66
CA LEU A 87 2.00 -20.81 -12.35
C LEU A 87 1.15 -19.57 -12.64
N ILE A 88 0.01 -19.77 -13.30
CA ILE A 88 -0.96 -18.71 -13.59
C ILE A 88 -2.10 -18.79 -12.58
N ALA A 89 -2.37 -17.68 -11.91
CA ALA A 89 -3.44 -17.55 -10.92
C ALA A 89 -4.59 -16.73 -11.50
N PRO A 90 -5.69 -17.34 -11.98
CA PRO A 90 -6.87 -16.59 -12.41
C PRO A 90 -7.59 -15.93 -11.21
N PRO A 91 -8.49 -14.96 -11.46
CA PRO A 91 -9.34 -14.39 -10.42
C PRO A 91 -10.06 -15.48 -9.61
N GLY A 92 -10.03 -15.35 -8.28
CA GLY A 92 -10.59 -16.34 -7.35
C GLY A 92 -9.63 -17.45 -6.90
N GLU A 93 -8.53 -17.70 -7.63
CA GLU A 93 -7.63 -18.83 -7.37
C GLU A 93 -6.26 -18.42 -6.78
N VAL A 94 -6.04 -17.12 -6.53
CA VAL A 94 -4.73 -16.57 -6.10
C VAL A 94 -4.16 -17.30 -4.88
N HIS A 95 -4.99 -17.55 -3.87
CA HIS A 95 -4.57 -18.23 -2.64
C HIS A 95 -4.16 -19.68 -2.92
N ALA A 96 -4.98 -20.43 -3.66
CA ALA A 96 -4.70 -21.83 -3.99
C ALA A 96 -3.40 -21.99 -4.78
N VAL A 97 -3.15 -21.09 -5.75
CA VAL A 97 -1.94 -21.13 -6.58
C VAL A 97 -0.69 -20.72 -5.79
N ILE A 98 -0.77 -19.72 -4.91
CA ILE A 98 0.32 -19.36 -4.00
C ILE A 98 0.65 -20.55 -3.07
N ASP A 99 -0.37 -21.26 -2.58
CA ASP A 99 -0.20 -22.40 -1.70
C ASP A 99 0.53 -23.54 -2.40
N GLN A 100 0.11 -23.86 -3.63
CA GLN A 100 0.82 -24.81 -4.49
C GLN A 100 2.28 -24.38 -4.72
N ALA A 101 2.51 -23.13 -5.11
CA ALA A 101 3.85 -22.59 -5.36
C ALA A 101 4.77 -22.70 -4.13
N SER A 102 4.22 -22.48 -2.94
CA SER A 102 4.97 -22.55 -1.68
C SER A 102 5.29 -23.98 -1.25
N SER A 103 4.44 -24.94 -1.62
CA SER A 103 4.55 -26.35 -1.20
C SER A 103 5.52 -27.17 -2.05
N SER A 104 5.82 -26.73 -3.27
CA SER A 104 6.62 -27.47 -4.25
C SER A 104 8.12 -27.49 -3.97
N GLN A 105 8.61 -26.77 -2.94
CA GLN A 105 10.03 -26.65 -2.63
C GLN A 105 10.40 -27.10 -1.21
N THR A 106 11.29 -28.09 -1.11
CA THR A 106 12.01 -28.41 0.13
C THR A 106 13.20 -27.48 0.31
N TRP A 107 13.56 -27.21 1.56
CA TRP A 107 14.55 -26.18 1.93
C TRP A 107 15.88 -26.31 1.13
N ALA A 108 16.31 -25.21 0.51
CA ALA A 108 17.68 -24.77 0.28
C ALA A 108 17.75 -23.88 -0.97
N GLN A 109 18.16 -22.63 -0.78
CA GLN A 109 18.86 -21.78 -1.77
C GLN A 109 18.67 -22.12 -3.27
N ALA A 110 17.47 -21.95 -3.83
CA ALA A 110 17.18 -21.97 -5.27
C ALA A 110 15.82 -21.28 -5.53
N PRO A 111 15.51 -20.82 -6.76
CA PRO A 111 14.75 -19.60 -7.03
C PRO A 111 13.31 -19.60 -6.55
N VAL A 112 12.84 -18.38 -6.33
CA VAL A 112 11.44 -18.07 -6.00
C VAL A 112 10.52 -18.65 -7.10
N GLN A 113 9.54 -19.48 -6.74
CA GLN A 113 8.53 -19.95 -7.69
C GLN A 113 7.67 -18.78 -8.13
N THR A 114 7.56 -18.58 -9.44
CA THR A 114 6.79 -17.47 -10.00
C THR A 114 5.32 -17.87 -10.08
N VAL A 115 4.47 -16.97 -9.58
CA VAL A 115 3.03 -16.94 -9.79
C VAL A 115 2.70 -15.65 -10.53
N LYS A 116 2.02 -15.75 -11.67
CA LYS A 116 1.54 -14.60 -12.44
C LYS A 116 0.04 -14.47 -12.32
N LEU A 117 -0.42 -13.27 -12.03
CA LEU A 117 -1.82 -12.91 -12.28
C LEU A 117 -2.06 -12.78 -13.79
N VAL A 118 -3.31 -12.94 -14.19
CA VAL A 118 -3.75 -12.79 -15.58
C VAL A 118 -3.74 -11.30 -15.92
N SER A 119 -3.03 -10.94 -16.98
CA SER A 119 -2.83 -9.55 -17.37
C SER A 119 -4.15 -8.90 -17.79
N GLY A 120 -4.39 -7.66 -17.36
CA GLY A 120 -5.58 -6.89 -17.72
C GLY A 120 -6.83 -7.24 -16.91
N GLU A 121 -6.79 -8.28 -16.08
CA GLU A 121 -7.93 -8.68 -15.26
C GLU A 121 -8.04 -7.87 -13.97
N ASN A 122 -9.29 -7.74 -13.48
CA ASN A 122 -9.56 -7.22 -12.14
C ASN A 122 -9.65 -8.36 -11.13
N TYR A 123 -8.99 -8.19 -9.98
CA TYR A 123 -9.02 -9.12 -8.86
C TYR A 123 -9.74 -8.46 -7.70
N PHE A 124 -10.74 -9.15 -7.14
CA PHE A 124 -11.54 -8.68 -6.02
C PHE A 124 -11.31 -9.58 -4.80
N PRO A 125 -10.14 -9.46 -4.14
CA PRO A 125 -9.89 -10.25 -2.95
C PRO A 125 -10.87 -9.84 -1.84
N SER A 126 -11.30 -10.84 -1.07
CA SER A 126 -12.10 -10.66 0.15
C SER A 126 -11.34 -11.00 1.43
N GLU A 127 -10.07 -11.35 1.28
CA GLU A 127 -9.14 -11.64 2.37
C GLU A 127 -7.70 -11.34 1.93
N THR A 128 -6.79 -11.25 2.91
CA THR A 128 -5.38 -10.91 2.71
C THR A 128 -4.65 -11.92 1.82
N ILE A 129 -4.05 -11.44 0.73
CA ILE A 129 -3.14 -12.22 -0.12
C ILE A 129 -1.78 -12.32 0.57
N ARG A 130 -1.54 -13.47 1.19
CA ARG A 130 -0.26 -13.77 1.85
C ARG A 130 0.78 -14.23 0.83
N VAL A 131 1.75 -13.38 0.52
CA VAL A 131 2.86 -13.74 -0.38
C VAL A 131 3.86 -14.59 0.40
N LYS A 132 3.64 -15.91 0.35
CA LYS A 132 4.38 -16.90 1.12
C LYS A 132 5.87 -16.94 0.77
N ARG A 133 6.65 -17.55 1.66
CA ARG A 133 8.09 -17.76 1.48
C ARG A 133 8.37 -18.43 0.14
N ASN A 134 9.41 -17.97 -0.55
CA ASN A 134 9.84 -18.49 -1.86
C ASN A 134 8.80 -18.34 -2.97
N VAL A 135 7.83 -17.43 -2.82
CA VAL A 135 6.87 -17.07 -3.88
C VAL A 135 7.17 -15.67 -4.44
N ARG A 136 7.17 -15.58 -5.78
CA ARG A 136 7.30 -14.35 -6.55
C ARG A 136 5.94 -14.14 -7.20
N LEU A 137 5.15 -13.25 -6.62
CA LEU A 137 3.88 -12.87 -7.18
C LEU A 137 4.09 -11.69 -8.14
N GLU A 138 3.87 -11.93 -9.41
CA GLU A 138 3.85 -10.91 -10.45
C GLU A 138 2.40 -10.56 -10.75
N CYS A 139 2.00 -9.33 -10.44
CA CYS A 139 0.64 -8.88 -10.74
C CYS A 139 0.44 -8.64 -12.24
N ASN A 140 1.51 -8.50 -13.03
CA ASN A 140 1.48 -8.66 -14.49
C ASN A 140 0.44 -7.76 -15.19
N GLY A 141 0.21 -6.54 -14.68
CA GLY A 141 -0.77 -5.61 -15.22
C GLY A 141 -2.22 -5.91 -14.81
N ALA A 142 -2.46 -6.88 -13.93
CA ALA A 142 -3.74 -7.05 -13.24
C ALA A 142 -3.97 -5.90 -12.25
N ARG A 143 -5.23 -5.54 -12.05
CA ARG A 143 -5.66 -4.53 -11.08
C ARG A 143 -6.34 -5.20 -9.89
N ILE A 144 -5.91 -4.88 -8.68
CA ILE A 144 -6.44 -5.40 -7.43
C ILE A 144 -7.37 -4.35 -6.81
N VAL A 145 -8.64 -4.71 -6.62
CA VAL A 145 -9.69 -3.87 -6.05
C VAL A 145 -10.36 -4.67 -4.93
N PRO A 146 -9.95 -4.54 -3.66
CA PRO A 146 -10.53 -5.34 -2.56
C PRO A 146 -12.02 -5.04 -2.36
N ASP A 147 -12.76 -6.01 -1.84
CA ASP A 147 -14.21 -5.87 -1.56
C ASP A 147 -14.55 -5.49 -0.10
N GLY A 148 -13.54 -5.32 0.75
CA GLY A 148 -13.67 -4.94 2.16
C GLY A 148 -12.35 -4.43 2.74
N ASP A 149 -12.38 -3.89 3.97
CA ASP A 149 -11.21 -3.27 4.62
C ASP A 149 -10.35 -4.30 5.38
N PHE A 150 -9.17 -4.63 4.85
CA PHE A 150 -8.19 -5.58 5.42
C PHE A 150 -6.80 -5.38 4.82
N ASN A 151 -5.71 -5.92 5.38
CA ASN A 151 -4.41 -5.78 4.71
C ASN A 151 -4.40 -6.53 3.37
N ILE A 152 -4.12 -5.88 2.24
CA ILE A 152 -4.28 -6.55 0.92
C ILE A 152 -3.17 -7.57 0.69
N PHE A 153 -1.92 -7.14 0.82
CA PHE A 153 -0.75 -8.02 0.72
C PHE A 153 0.01 -8.09 2.03
N GLU A 154 0.28 -9.30 2.50
CA GLU A 154 1.20 -9.55 3.61
C GLU A 154 2.39 -10.39 3.13
N MET A 155 3.59 -9.85 3.26
CA MET A 155 4.81 -10.46 2.72
C MET A 155 5.60 -11.22 3.79
N TYR A 156 5.96 -12.46 3.46
CA TYR A 156 6.83 -13.30 4.27
C TYR A 156 8.29 -13.17 3.81
N ARG A 157 9.22 -13.63 4.63
CA ARG A 157 10.65 -13.70 4.26
C ARG A 157 10.87 -14.45 2.93
N GLY A 158 11.78 -13.95 2.10
CA GLY A 158 12.14 -14.56 0.82
C GLY A 158 11.07 -14.46 -0.27
N SER A 159 10.07 -13.59 -0.09
CA SER A 159 9.01 -13.35 -1.08
C SER A 159 9.33 -12.16 -1.99
N GLN A 160 8.68 -12.10 -3.16
CA GLN A 160 8.73 -10.93 -4.04
C GLN A 160 7.32 -10.58 -4.51
N LEU A 161 6.98 -9.31 -4.46
CA LEU A 161 5.77 -8.75 -5.04
C LEU A 161 6.17 -7.78 -6.16
N VAL A 162 5.69 -8.01 -7.36
CA VAL A 162 6.15 -7.30 -8.56
C VAL A 162 4.97 -6.70 -9.31
N ASP A 163 5.11 -5.42 -9.64
CA ASP A 163 4.15 -4.57 -10.34
C ASP A 163 2.72 -4.57 -9.73
N PRO A 164 2.54 -4.52 -8.38
CA PRO A 164 1.19 -4.50 -7.82
C PRO A 164 0.49 -3.19 -8.20
N PHE A 165 -0.63 -3.29 -8.92
CA PHE A 165 -1.58 -2.20 -9.10
C PHE A 165 -2.77 -2.42 -8.17
N VAL A 166 -2.83 -1.62 -7.10
CA VAL A 166 -3.86 -1.71 -6.08
C VAL A 166 -4.67 -0.42 -6.05
N ASP A 167 -6.00 -0.56 -6.02
CA ASP A 167 -6.91 0.58 -5.97
C ASP A 167 -7.97 0.37 -4.89
N THR A 168 -7.81 1.06 -3.76
CA THR A 168 -8.75 1.02 -2.64
C THR A 168 -9.79 2.13 -2.67
N ARG A 169 -9.75 3.06 -3.64
CA ARG A 169 -10.72 4.18 -3.71
C ARG A 169 -12.20 3.78 -3.76
N PRO A 170 -12.59 2.61 -4.32
CA PRO A 170 -13.98 2.16 -4.29
C PRO A 170 -14.48 1.72 -2.90
N VAL A 171 -13.61 1.57 -1.91
CA VAL A 171 -13.96 1.11 -0.55
C VAL A 171 -13.49 2.14 0.48
N ASN A 172 -14.25 2.33 1.56
CA ASN A 172 -13.77 3.12 2.70
C ASN A 172 -12.64 2.32 3.36
N TRP A 173 -11.44 2.89 3.41
CA TRP A 173 -10.24 2.12 3.71
C TRP A 173 -9.47 2.65 4.92
N SER A 174 -9.13 1.76 5.87
CA SER A 174 -8.28 2.12 7.01
C SER A 174 -7.07 1.21 7.19
N SER A 175 -7.04 0.08 6.47
CA SER A 175 -5.97 -0.92 6.52
C SER A 175 -4.74 -0.55 5.68
N VAL A 176 -3.84 -1.51 5.48
CA VAL A 176 -2.60 -1.34 4.73
C VAL A 176 -2.68 -2.06 3.37
N GLN A 177 -2.34 -1.39 2.27
CA GLN A 177 -2.29 -2.09 0.97
C GLN A 177 -1.15 -3.12 0.93
N ILE A 178 0.06 -2.77 1.37
CA ILE A 178 1.19 -3.70 1.41
C ILE A 178 1.88 -3.67 2.78
N VAL A 179 1.88 -4.81 3.47
CA VAL A 179 2.66 -5.05 4.69
C VAL A 179 3.87 -5.92 4.36
N VAL A 180 5.06 -5.36 4.56
CA VAL A 180 6.31 -6.12 4.58
C VAL A 180 6.60 -6.54 6.02
N GLY A 181 6.49 -7.84 6.30
CA GLY A 181 6.52 -8.39 7.66
C GLY A 181 5.13 -8.79 8.15
N ALA A 182 4.59 -9.89 7.63
CA ALA A 182 3.39 -10.52 8.17
C ALA A 182 3.56 -10.82 9.68
N ASP A 183 2.48 -10.87 10.45
CA ASP A 183 2.49 -10.89 11.91
C ASP A 183 2.99 -12.23 12.46
N ASP A 184 2.68 -13.29 11.72
CA ASP A 184 3.14 -14.66 11.90
C ASP A 184 4.39 -14.98 11.06
N ALA A 185 4.97 -14.00 10.36
CA ALA A 185 6.20 -14.22 9.60
C ALA A 185 7.39 -14.44 10.54
N ALA A 186 8.26 -15.37 10.15
CA ALA A 186 9.62 -15.40 10.67
C ALA A 186 10.39 -14.13 10.27
N LYS A 187 11.49 -13.84 10.97
CA LYS A 187 12.37 -12.68 10.70
C LYS A 187 12.61 -12.46 9.21
N VAL A 188 12.35 -11.23 8.76
CA VAL A 188 12.60 -10.77 7.40
C VAL A 188 13.90 -9.97 7.44
N GLU A 189 14.94 -10.50 6.81
CA GLU A 189 16.32 -10.00 6.89
C GLU A 189 17.05 -10.18 5.56
N LEU A 190 18.23 -9.58 5.42
CA LEU A 190 18.98 -9.53 4.15
C LEU A 190 19.13 -10.91 3.44
N PRO A 191 19.47 -12.03 4.12
CA PRO A 191 19.54 -13.34 3.47
C PRO A 191 18.20 -13.89 2.95
N ASN A 192 17.08 -13.44 3.52
CA ASN A 192 15.73 -13.89 3.19
C ASN A 192 14.82 -12.67 2.95
N ARG A 193 15.26 -11.77 2.08
CA ARG A 193 14.61 -10.49 1.83
C ARG A 193 13.21 -10.67 1.22
N ALA A 194 12.23 -9.93 1.73
CA ALA A 194 10.99 -9.61 1.06
C ALA A 194 11.16 -8.31 0.25
N SER A 195 10.69 -8.27 -1.00
CA SER A 195 10.81 -7.04 -1.80
C SER A 195 9.57 -6.73 -2.62
N VAL A 196 9.18 -5.46 -2.61
CA VAL A 196 8.14 -4.90 -3.46
C VAL A 196 8.80 -4.17 -4.62
N LYS A 197 8.36 -4.41 -5.85
CA LYS A 197 8.94 -3.77 -7.04
C LYS A 197 7.85 -3.08 -7.85
N ASN A 198 8.10 -1.82 -8.21
CA ASN A 198 7.25 -1.00 -9.08
C ASN A 198 5.78 -0.96 -8.64
N ALA A 199 5.53 -0.74 -7.36
CA ALA A 199 4.17 -0.61 -6.87
C ALA A 199 3.47 0.59 -7.50
N TYR A 200 2.18 0.44 -7.83
CA TYR A 200 1.29 1.51 -8.22
C TYR A 200 0.07 1.44 -7.30
N LEU A 201 0.13 2.22 -6.21
CA LEU A 201 -0.80 2.14 -5.08
C LEU A 201 -1.69 3.38 -5.08
N MET A 202 -3.01 3.16 -5.20
CA MET A 202 -4.01 4.23 -5.24
C MET A 202 -4.97 4.07 -4.07
N GLY A 203 -5.04 5.10 -3.23
CA GLY A 203 -6.02 5.25 -2.16
C GLY A 203 -6.81 6.55 -2.29
N THR A 204 -7.74 6.75 -1.35
CA THR A 204 -8.44 8.01 -1.16
C THR A 204 -7.58 8.91 -0.25
N PRO A 205 -7.27 10.16 -0.64
CA PRO A 205 -6.46 11.06 0.19
C PRO A 205 -6.91 11.08 1.66
N GLY A 206 -5.97 10.81 2.58
CA GLY A 206 -6.26 10.77 4.02
C GLY A 206 -6.77 9.43 4.56
N GLU A 207 -6.83 8.39 3.73
CA GLU A 207 -7.30 7.05 4.13
C GLU A 207 -6.19 6.00 4.12
N GLY A 208 -6.18 5.15 5.15
CA GLY A 208 -5.31 3.98 5.30
C GLY A 208 -3.81 4.18 5.00
N ILE A 209 -3.12 3.06 4.78
CA ILE A 209 -1.67 3.02 4.63
C ILE A 209 -1.28 2.42 3.29
N GLY A 210 -0.39 3.07 2.55
CA GLY A 210 0.13 2.55 1.28
C GLY A 210 1.07 1.36 1.50
N LEU A 211 2.20 1.61 2.15
CA LEU A 211 3.24 0.62 2.42
C LEU A 211 3.66 0.65 3.88
N GLN A 212 3.67 -0.50 4.54
CA GLN A 212 4.17 -0.66 5.90
C GLN A 212 5.37 -1.60 5.95
N PHE A 213 6.46 -1.17 6.60
CA PHE A 213 7.53 -2.03 7.07
C PHE A 213 7.28 -2.34 8.55
N ARG A 214 6.70 -3.52 8.83
CA ARG A 214 6.28 -3.91 10.17
C ARG A 214 7.31 -4.80 10.84
N GLY A 215 8.06 -4.25 11.78
CA GLY A 215 8.65 -5.02 12.87
C GLY A 215 7.59 -5.28 13.93
N GLY A 216 7.48 -6.51 14.40
CA GLY A 216 6.50 -6.94 15.42
C GLY A 216 7.08 -8.20 16.04
N ASN A 217 6.31 -9.27 16.22
CA ASN A 217 6.79 -10.58 16.71
C ASN A 217 8.16 -11.06 16.17
N ARG A 218 8.56 -10.57 14.98
CA ARG A 218 9.92 -10.68 14.44
C ARG A 218 10.38 -9.37 13.79
N PRO A 219 11.69 -9.17 13.62
CA PRO A 219 12.23 -8.00 12.94
C PRO A 219 11.85 -7.95 11.46
N CYS A 220 11.53 -6.75 10.98
CA CYS A 220 11.52 -6.39 9.56
C CYS A 220 12.73 -5.50 9.29
N SER A 221 13.80 -6.10 8.75
CA SER A 221 15.09 -5.43 8.64
C SER A 221 15.73 -5.51 7.27
N MET A 222 16.15 -4.39 6.69
CA MET A 222 16.86 -4.32 5.39
C MET A 222 16.02 -4.77 4.21
N GLN A 223 14.72 -4.43 4.22
CA GLN A 223 13.80 -4.70 3.12
C GLN A 223 13.81 -3.56 2.10
N ILE A 224 13.41 -3.86 0.86
CA ILE A 224 13.45 -2.88 -0.24
C ILE A 224 12.11 -2.85 -0.94
N ALA A 225 11.57 -1.66 -1.13
CA ALA A 225 10.39 -1.38 -1.91
C ALA A 225 10.61 -0.21 -2.88
N ASN A 226 9.89 -0.18 -4.00
CA ASN A 226 9.83 1.00 -4.87
C ASN A 226 8.48 1.12 -5.57
N GLY A 227 8.07 2.35 -5.91
CA GLY A 227 6.80 2.57 -6.60
C GLY A 227 6.27 3.99 -6.55
N GLN A 228 4.99 4.14 -6.86
CA GLN A 228 4.20 5.36 -6.76
C GLN A 228 3.03 5.11 -5.82
N LEU A 229 2.88 5.97 -4.83
CA LEU A 229 1.84 5.90 -3.81
C LEU A 229 1.04 7.20 -3.84
N LEU A 230 -0.26 7.10 -4.05
CA LEU A 230 -1.18 8.22 -4.19
C LEU A 230 -2.35 8.08 -3.21
N GLY A 231 -2.65 9.12 -2.44
CA GLY A 231 -3.93 9.21 -1.73
C GLY A 231 -3.97 8.41 -0.43
N PHE A 232 -3.09 8.66 0.54
CA PHE A 232 -3.04 7.85 1.77
C PHE A 232 -3.09 8.67 3.06
N ASP A 233 -3.61 8.12 4.15
CA ASP A 233 -3.36 8.70 5.48
C ASP A 233 -1.87 8.69 5.77
N ILE A 234 -1.25 7.52 5.61
CA ILE A 234 0.19 7.34 5.73
C ILE A 234 0.69 6.68 4.45
N ALA A 235 1.48 7.38 3.63
CA ALA A 235 2.02 6.75 2.43
C ALA A 235 2.99 5.61 2.80
N ILE A 236 3.97 5.87 3.68
CA ILE A 236 4.94 4.88 4.12
C ILE A 236 5.03 4.85 5.65
N ASP A 237 4.84 3.68 6.25
CA ASP A 237 4.85 3.48 7.70
C ASP A 237 5.98 2.53 8.13
N CYS A 238 6.91 3.02 8.94
CA CYS A 238 7.93 2.22 9.59
C CYS A 238 7.50 1.91 11.03
N TYR A 239 6.85 0.77 11.20
CA TYR A 239 6.19 0.40 12.44
C TYR A 239 6.96 -0.66 13.21
N ALA A 240 7.44 -0.32 14.40
CA ALA A 240 7.96 -1.26 15.39
C ALA A 240 6.84 -1.56 16.42
N SER A 241 5.98 -2.52 16.10
CA SER A 241 4.69 -2.83 16.75
C SER A 241 4.82 -3.68 18.01
N GLY A 242 5.99 -3.73 18.62
CA GLY A 242 6.21 -4.59 19.77
C GLY A 242 7.26 -4.01 20.71
N ASN A 243 7.48 -4.75 21.79
CA ASN A 243 8.31 -4.33 22.91
C ASN A 243 9.49 -5.25 23.16
N ASP A 244 9.76 -6.24 22.28
CA ASP A 244 11.04 -6.94 22.30
C ASP A 244 12.12 -6.04 21.71
N PHE A 245 13.06 -5.66 22.56
CA PHE A 245 14.21 -4.81 22.25
C PHE A 245 15.51 -5.61 22.11
N SER A 246 15.45 -6.93 22.26
CA SER A 246 16.59 -7.83 22.12
C SER A 246 17.15 -7.79 20.71
N GLY A 247 18.34 -8.38 20.52
CA GLY A 247 19.03 -8.48 19.23
C GLY A 247 18.22 -9.09 18.05
N GLN A 248 17.04 -9.64 18.32
CA GLN A 248 16.10 -10.22 17.36
C GLN A 248 14.67 -9.73 17.59
N GLY A 249 14.52 -8.56 18.23
CA GLY A 249 13.23 -8.03 18.65
C GLY A 249 12.45 -7.34 17.53
N ASP A 250 11.51 -6.50 17.92
CA ASP A 250 10.35 -6.15 17.10
C ASP A 250 10.62 -4.95 16.16
N TRP A 251 11.83 -4.89 15.61
CA TRP A 251 12.37 -3.71 14.96
C TRP A 251 11.90 -3.53 13.52
N SER A 252 11.71 -2.27 13.14
CA SER A 252 11.60 -1.82 11.73
C SER A 252 12.89 -1.07 11.36
N ASN A 253 13.87 -1.79 10.81
CA ASN A 253 15.24 -1.27 10.71
C ASN A 253 15.85 -1.38 9.30
N GLY A 254 16.51 -0.33 8.81
CA GLY A 254 17.31 -0.43 7.60
C GLY A 254 16.49 -0.61 6.32
N ASN A 255 15.17 -0.44 6.41
CA ASN A 255 14.26 -0.62 5.28
C ASN A 255 14.38 0.56 4.32
N GLN A 256 14.11 0.29 3.05
CA GLN A 256 14.38 1.23 1.99
C GLN A 256 13.16 1.39 1.08
N PHE A 257 12.84 2.63 0.76
CA PHE A 257 11.87 2.94 -0.29
C PHE A 257 12.41 4.00 -1.25
N SER A 258 12.17 3.79 -2.53
CA SER A 258 12.43 4.81 -3.55
C SER A 258 11.24 4.99 -4.48
N GLY A 259 10.84 6.23 -4.78
CA GLY A 259 9.71 6.46 -5.65
C GLY A 259 9.05 7.82 -5.49
N SER A 260 7.75 7.87 -5.78
CA SER A 260 6.94 9.07 -5.63
C SER A 260 5.83 8.85 -4.60
N ILE A 261 5.55 9.89 -3.81
CA ILE A 261 4.38 9.94 -2.93
C ILE A 261 3.58 11.22 -3.24
N GLU A 262 2.26 11.09 -3.28
CA GLU A 262 1.34 12.19 -3.60
C GLU A 262 0.05 12.11 -2.77
N ALA A 263 -0.53 13.28 -2.46
CA ALA A 263 -1.82 13.42 -1.78
C ALA A 263 -1.97 12.57 -0.52
N PHE A 264 -1.04 12.73 0.42
CA PHE A 264 -1.02 11.98 1.68
C PHE A 264 -1.24 12.91 2.88
N ARG A 265 -1.76 12.42 4.02
CA ARG A 265 -1.71 13.20 5.28
C ARG A 265 -0.30 13.22 5.85
N THR A 266 0.30 12.05 6.01
CA THR A 266 1.69 11.85 6.43
C THR A 266 2.47 11.07 5.37
N GLY A 267 3.58 11.61 4.89
CA GLY A 267 4.39 10.98 3.84
C GLY A 267 5.12 9.75 4.35
N VAL A 268 5.99 9.95 5.34
CA VAL A 268 6.70 8.87 6.03
C VAL A 268 6.47 9.00 7.53
N ARG A 269 6.00 7.93 8.17
CA ARG A 269 5.79 7.88 9.63
C ARG A 269 6.70 6.84 10.29
N HIS A 270 7.27 7.18 11.43
CA HIS A 270 7.97 6.24 12.32
C HIS A 270 7.18 6.04 13.60
N ARG A 271 6.66 4.83 13.81
CA ARG A 271 5.90 4.43 14.99
C ARG A 271 6.62 3.36 15.79
N SER A 272 6.48 3.40 17.10
CA SER A 272 7.09 2.42 18.00
C SER A 272 6.21 2.20 19.23
N GLU A 273 6.02 0.93 19.59
CA GLU A 273 5.41 0.49 20.86
C GLU A 273 6.46 0.05 21.89
N GLY A 274 7.75 0.35 21.63
CA GLY A 274 8.87 0.02 22.52
C GLY A 274 10.14 -0.34 21.77
N ALA A 275 10.01 -0.94 20.58
CA ALA A 275 11.14 -1.40 19.77
C ALA A 275 11.66 -0.33 18.79
N ALA A 276 12.84 -0.56 18.22
CA ALA A 276 13.55 0.41 17.39
C ALA A 276 12.99 0.55 15.96
N SER A 277 12.84 1.81 15.50
CA SER A 277 12.55 2.17 14.11
C SER A 277 13.72 3.00 13.54
N THR A 278 14.77 2.33 13.07
CA THR A 278 16.10 2.94 12.90
C THR A 278 16.77 2.61 11.57
N GLY A 279 17.60 3.51 11.04
CA GLY A 279 18.42 3.22 9.86
C GLY A 279 17.65 3.14 8.54
N ASN A 280 16.35 3.46 8.53
CA ASN A 280 15.54 3.39 7.31
C ASN A 280 15.92 4.52 6.34
N VAL A 281 15.84 4.25 5.04
CA VAL A 281 16.29 5.15 3.98
C VAL A 281 15.22 5.38 2.93
N PHE A 282 14.90 6.63 2.65
CA PHE A 282 13.88 7.03 1.69
C PHE A 282 14.46 7.90 0.59
N ARG A 283 14.11 7.62 -0.66
CA ARG A 283 14.46 8.48 -1.82
C ARG A 283 13.20 8.86 -2.59
N LEU A 284 12.74 10.10 -2.40
CA LEU A 284 11.36 10.48 -2.73
C LEU A 284 11.29 11.68 -3.69
N MET A 285 10.39 11.58 -4.66
CA MET A 285 9.70 12.76 -5.21
C MET A 285 8.38 12.92 -4.47
N VAL A 286 8.04 14.14 -4.06
CA VAL A 286 6.91 14.38 -3.15
C VAL A 286 6.04 15.48 -3.71
N GLN A 287 4.74 15.21 -3.88
CA GLN A 287 3.72 16.19 -4.21
C GLN A 287 2.67 16.26 -3.07
N PRO A 288 2.75 17.25 -2.17
CA PRO A 288 1.72 17.45 -1.16
C PRO A 288 0.41 17.97 -1.78
N ASP A 289 -0.69 17.69 -1.10
CA ASP A 289 -2.05 18.12 -1.45
C ASP A 289 -2.58 19.06 -0.37
N ASN A 290 -3.21 20.15 -0.78
CA ASN A 290 -3.62 21.23 0.13
C ASN A 290 -4.79 20.84 1.03
N ASP A 291 -5.57 19.83 0.68
CA ASP A 291 -6.75 19.43 1.44
C ASP A 291 -6.43 18.40 2.52
N VAL A 292 -5.27 17.72 2.44
CA VAL A 292 -4.94 16.63 3.37
C VAL A 292 -3.51 16.64 3.92
N SER A 293 -2.52 17.18 3.21
CA SER A 293 -1.12 17.01 3.60
C SER A 293 -0.74 17.81 4.83
N GLU A 294 -0.25 17.11 5.86
CA GLU A 294 0.21 17.69 7.12
C GLU A 294 1.73 17.61 7.26
N TRP A 295 2.30 16.44 6.97
CA TRP A 295 3.70 16.13 7.26
C TRP A 295 4.35 15.36 6.13
N LEU A 296 5.52 15.81 5.67
CA LEU A 296 6.37 14.94 4.86
C LEU A 296 6.96 13.81 5.71
N TRP A 297 7.49 14.15 6.89
CA TRP A 297 8.17 13.19 7.75
C TRP A 297 7.76 13.36 9.21
N TYR A 298 7.25 12.29 9.82
CA TYR A 298 6.72 12.34 11.18
C TYR A 298 7.31 11.21 12.02
N MET A 299 7.91 11.56 13.16
CA MET A 299 8.41 10.59 14.14
C MET A 299 7.62 10.73 15.44
N ASP A 300 6.86 9.68 15.80
CA ASP A 300 5.97 9.69 16.96
C ASP A 300 6.75 9.92 18.27
N ASP A 301 6.10 10.63 19.19
CA ASP A 301 6.55 10.81 20.57
C ASP A 301 6.79 9.46 21.27
N ASP A 302 7.78 9.42 22.17
CA ASP A 302 7.84 8.41 23.22
C ASP A 302 6.72 8.70 24.25
N PRO A 303 5.76 7.79 24.45
CA PRO A 303 4.60 8.03 25.31
C PRO A 303 4.96 8.10 26.81
N ARG A 304 6.18 7.71 27.20
CA ARG A 304 6.65 7.72 28.58
C ARG A 304 7.04 9.13 29.02
N SER A 305 7.07 9.38 30.32
CA SER A 305 7.58 10.65 30.86
C SER A 305 9.09 10.77 30.69
N SER A 306 9.65 11.99 30.72
CA SER A 306 11.10 12.21 30.57
C SER A 306 11.95 11.45 31.60
N SER A 307 11.45 11.20 32.80
CA SER A 307 12.12 10.40 33.83
C SER A 307 12.22 8.90 33.52
N GLU A 308 11.44 8.40 32.56
CA GLU A 308 11.33 6.99 32.19
C GLU A 308 12.07 6.65 30.88
N ARG A 309 12.75 7.64 30.26
CA ARG A 309 13.38 7.53 28.94
C ARG A 309 14.90 7.29 28.97
N ASP A 310 15.47 6.94 30.11
CA ASP A 310 16.91 6.64 30.25
C ASP A 310 17.26 5.20 29.84
N ASP A 311 16.84 4.79 28.64
CA ASP A 311 17.11 3.47 28.06
C ASP A 311 17.26 3.52 26.53
N ASN A 312 17.14 2.38 25.83
CA ASN A 312 17.19 2.32 24.36
C ASN A 312 15.84 1.93 23.74
N TYR A 313 14.74 2.01 24.49
CA TYR A 313 13.40 1.74 23.98
C TYR A 313 12.86 2.94 23.20
N TYR A 314 11.84 2.71 22.38
CA TYR A 314 11.16 3.72 21.55
C TYR A 314 12.05 4.47 20.54
N LYS A 315 13.25 3.95 20.29
CA LYS A 315 14.31 4.61 19.54
C LYS A 315 13.99 4.79 18.07
N LYS A 316 14.13 6.01 17.57
CA LYS A 316 13.95 6.40 16.17
C LYS A 316 15.18 7.19 15.70
N SER A 317 16.19 6.47 15.24
CA SER A 317 17.52 7.03 15.01
C SER A 317 18.13 6.61 13.68
N SER A 318 19.03 7.45 13.16
CA SER A 318 19.81 7.17 11.96
C SER A 318 18.97 6.94 10.69
N ASN A 319 17.72 7.42 10.68
CA ASN A 319 16.89 7.37 9.47
C ASN A 319 17.31 8.49 8.51
N THR A 320 17.23 8.23 7.22
CA THR A 320 17.66 9.17 6.17
C THR A 320 16.57 9.34 5.13
N MET A 321 16.23 10.59 4.79
CA MET A 321 15.37 10.91 3.66
C MET A 321 16.15 11.77 2.66
N ILE A 322 16.10 11.40 1.38
CA ILE A 322 16.57 12.22 0.27
C ILE A 322 15.33 12.56 -0.55
N ALA A 323 14.88 13.80 -0.51
CA ALA A 323 13.60 14.19 -1.08
C ALA A 323 13.70 15.40 -2.00
N PHE A 324 12.92 15.38 -3.07
CA PHE A 324 12.53 16.58 -3.80
C PHE A 324 11.06 16.87 -3.50
N PRO A 325 10.75 17.81 -2.58
CA PRO A 325 9.40 18.25 -2.32
C PRO A 325 8.96 19.37 -3.24
N TRP A 326 7.89 19.12 -4.00
CA TRP A 326 7.14 20.11 -4.75
C TRP A 326 6.16 20.85 -3.85
N ASP A 327 5.76 22.06 -4.24
CA ASP A 327 4.62 22.81 -3.69
C ASP A 327 4.42 22.73 -2.16
N THR A 328 5.52 22.85 -1.42
CA THR A 328 5.57 22.80 0.06
C THR A 328 4.62 23.73 0.80
N ASP A 329 3.99 24.69 0.13
CA ASP A 329 2.97 25.55 0.73
C ASP A 329 1.63 24.81 0.92
N ASN A 330 1.41 23.69 0.24
CA ASN A 330 0.23 22.85 0.37
C ASN A 330 0.13 22.17 1.76
N PHE A 331 1.15 22.22 2.61
CA PHE A 331 1.03 21.74 3.99
C PHE A 331 0.32 22.74 4.92
N THR A 332 0.12 24.00 4.50
CA THR A 332 -0.25 25.11 5.39
C THR A 332 -1.63 24.92 6.01
N ASP A 333 -2.59 24.39 5.25
CA ASP A 333 -3.99 24.33 5.68
C ASP A 333 -4.24 23.24 6.74
N ASN A 334 -3.35 22.23 6.84
CA ASN A 334 -3.54 21.07 7.71
C ASN A 334 -2.44 20.92 8.78
N ASN A 335 -1.34 21.67 8.69
CA ASN A 335 -0.26 21.58 9.67
C ASN A 335 -0.55 22.47 10.89
N GLN A 336 -0.67 21.86 12.08
CA GLN A 336 -0.98 22.58 13.32
C GLN A 336 0.08 23.62 13.77
N PHE A 337 1.28 23.56 13.20
CA PHE A 337 2.38 24.50 13.45
C PHE A 337 2.58 25.46 12.27
N ALA A 338 1.66 25.46 11.30
CA ALA A 338 1.64 26.49 10.27
C ALA A 338 1.23 27.83 10.90
N GLU A 339 1.99 28.86 10.59
CA GLU A 339 1.66 30.23 10.97
C GLU A 339 1.22 31.04 9.75
N ASN A 340 0.32 32.00 9.96
CA ASN A 340 0.00 33.01 8.95
C ASN A 340 1.13 34.06 8.83
N SER A 341 2.36 33.63 8.54
CA SER A 341 3.55 34.46 8.36
C SER A 341 4.25 34.14 7.03
N ASP A 342 5.31 34.87 6.66
CA ASP A 342 6.08 34.61 5.43
C ASP A 342 6.84 33.25 5.44
N ARG A 343 6.70 32.44 6.51
CA ARG A 343 7.38 31.15 6.67
C ARG A 343 6.48 30.02 6.14
N LYS A 344 7.07 29.13 5.31
CA LYS A 344 6.38 27.89 4.90
C LYS A 344 6.14 27.00 6.13
N PRO A 345 5.09 26.17 6.13
CA PRO A 345 4.82 25.22 7.22
C PRO A 345 6.01 24.27 7.46
N PRO A 346 6.26 23.87 8.72
CA PRO A 346 7.24 22.82 8.99
C PRO A 346 6.76 21.50 8.38
N ILE A 347 7.69 20.74 7.80
CA ILE A 347 7.34 19.49 7.10
C ILE A 347 7.87 18.25 7.82
N TRP A 348 8.67 18.46 8.87
CA TRP A 348 9.31 17.39 9.62
C TRP A 348 9.07 17.57 11.11
N TYR A 349 8.37 16.60 11.69
CA TYR A 349 8.20 16.47 13.13
C TYR A 349 9.14 15.41 13.71
N LEU A 350 9.91 15.80 14.73
CA LEU A 350 10.67 14.90 15.58
C LEU A 350 10.07 14.96 16.98
N GLY A 351 9.32 13.92 17.34
CA GLY A 351 8.69 13.82 18.64
C GLY A 351 9.67 13.73 19.81
N GLU A 352 9.10 13.82 21.00
CA GLU A 352 9.77 13.59 22.27
C GLU A 352 10.42 12.20 22.35
N GLY A 353 11.52 12.09 23.11
CA GLY A 353 12.25 10.83 23.26
C GLY A 353 13.48 10.70 22.36
N ILE A 354 13.92 9.45 22.16
CA ILE A 354 15.21 9.13 21.54
C ILE A 354 15.14 9.21 20.01
N ASN A 355 15.15 10.45 19.52
CA ASN A 355 15.15 10.79 18.10
C ASN A 355 16.48 11.45 17.71
N TYR A 356 17.46 10.70 17.17
CA TYR A 356 18.77 11.29 16.86
C TYR A 356 19.45 10.69 15.63
N GLY A 357 20.36 11.45 15.03
CA GLY A 357 21.11 11.04 13.84
C GLY A 357 20.24 10.97 12.59
N ASN A 358 19.04 11.55 12.61
CA ASN A 358 18.15 11.56 11.48
C ASN A 358 18.51 12.70 10.53
N SER A 359 18.48 12.45 9.23
CA SER A 359 18.93 13.40 8.21
C SER A 359 17.94 13.50 7.06
N LEU A 360 17.56 14.73 6.70
CA LEU A 360 16.81 15.00 5.47
C LEU A 360 17.74 15.74 4.49
N VAL A 361 17.88 15.23 3.27
CA VAL A 361 18.57 15.92 2.18
C VAL A 361 17.50 16.54 1.29
N ASP A 362 17.38 17.86 1.33
CA ASP A 362 16.46 18.63 0.51
C ASP A 362 17.07 18.93 -0.86
N LEU A 363 16.47 18.36 -1.89
CA LEU A 363 16.84 18.59 -3.28
C LEU A 363 16.06 19.77 -3.91
N SER A 364 15.04 20.32 -3.25
CA SER A 364 14.31 21.49 -3.76
C SER A 364 15.11 22.79 -3.62
N GLY A 365 16.03 22.85 -2.65
CA GLY A 365 16.82 24.05 -2.38
C GLY A 365 16.13 25.09 -1.52
N LYS A 366 14.92 24.79 -1.02
CA LYS A 366 14.04 25.76 -0.37
C LYS A 366 13.93 25.53 1.14
N LEU A 367 14.39 24.38 1.63
CA LEU A 367 14.15 23.94 2.99
C LEU A 367 15.44 23.94 3.82
N GLY A 368 15.37 24.44 5.04
CA GLY A 368 16.40 24.32 6.08
C GLY A 368 15.79 23.94 7.43
N ASN A 369 16.60 23.98 8.50
CA ASN A 369 16.21 23.51 9.83
C ASN A 369 15.00 24.25 10.45
N GLN A 370 14.65 25.44 9.97
CA GLN A 370 13.45 26.15 10.38
C GLN A 370 12.13 25.39 10.06
N TYR A 371 12.17 24.39 9.18
CA TYR A 371 11.02 23.55 8.83
C TYR A 371 10.97 22.25 9.64
N ILE A 372 11.70 22.19 10.76
CA ILE A 372 11.70 21.08 11.70
C ILE A 372 11.09 21.55 13.03
N VAL A 373 10.07 20.84 13.48
CA VAL A 373 9.64 20.88 14.89
C VAL A 373 10.41 19.78 15.62
N ASN A 374 11.41 20.17 16.42
CA ASN A 374 12.36 19.24 17.02
C ASN A 374 12.20 19.15 18.54
N ASN A 375 11.36 18.21 18.97
CA ASN A 375 11.06 17.92 20.38
C ASN A 375 11.88 16.75 20.94
N SER A 376 12.82 16.21 20.16
CA SER A 376 13.73 15.15 20.58
C SER A 376 14.45 15.50 21.89
N ASP A 377 14.80 14.49 22.68
CA ASP A 377 15.69 14.61 23.84
C ASP A 377 17.17 14.84 23.41
N TYR A 378 17.48 14.64 22.12
CA TYR A 378 18.80 14.83 21.50
C TYR A 378 18.73 15.67 20.21
N PRO A 379 18.25 16.91 20.30
CA PRO A 379 17.94 17.75 19.14
C PRO A 379 19.17 18.16 18.32
N ASP A 380 20.38 18.12 18.90
CA ASP A 380 21.64 18.50 18.28
C ASP A 380 22.15 17.51 17.21
N ARG A 381 21.47 16.39 17.03
CA ARG A 381 21.88 15.28 16.16
C ARG A 381 20.97 15.06 14.97
N ASN A 382 20.02 15.96 14.71
CA ASN A 382 19.13 15.89 13.55
C ASN A 382 19.37 17.10 12.64
N GLY A 383 19.00 17.03 11.36
CA GLY A 383 19.09 18.21 10.50
C GLY A 383 18.72 18.00 9.05
N ILE A 384 18.42 19.12 8.37
CA ILE A 384 18.23 19.22 6.94
C ILE A 384 19.53 19.67 6.27
N PHE A 385 19.91 18.97 5.20
CA PHE A 385 21.01 19.32 4.30
C PHE A 385 20.45 19.78 2.96
N THR A 386 20.65 21.05 2.64
CA THR A 386 20.07 21.68 1.44
C THR A 386 21.06 21.70 0.28
N TYR A 387 20.70 21.10 -0.85
CA TYR A 387 21.64 20.91 -1.98
C TYR A 387 21.89 22.18 -2.83
N HIS A 388 20.98 23.15 -2.79
CA HIS A 388 21.04 24.36 -3.62
C HIS A 388 21.20 25.67 -2.83
N GLY A 389 21.62 25.58 -1.57
CA GLY A 389 22.01 26.76 -0.80
C GLY A 389 23.33 27.34 -1.30
N GLY A 390 23.52 27.53 -2.60
CA GLY A 390 24.72 28.01 -3.29
C GLY A 390 24.33 29.02 -4.37
N GLN A 391 24.63 30.30 -4.18
CA GLN A 391 24.48 31.35 -5.19
C GLN A 391 25.83 31.69 -5.83
N VAL A 392 25.83 31.89 -7.15
CA VAL A 392 26.99 32.45 -7.86
C VAL A 392 26.99 33.96 -7.64
N THR A 393 27.88 34.48 -6.79
CA THR A 393 27.93 35.92 -6.43
C THR A 393 28.81 36.74 -7.38
N GLY A 394 29.36 36.11 -8.42
CA GLY A 394 30.22 36.71 -9.44
C GLY A 394 30.72 35.67 -10.43
N THR A 395 31.46 36.06 -11.46
CA THR A 395 31.90 35.15 -12.56
C THR A 395 32.76 33.96 -12.11
N ASN A 396 33.40 34.04 -10.94
CA ASN A 396 34.25 33.00 -10.36
C ASN A 396 33.95 32.74 -8.86
N GLN A 397 32.81 33.20 -8.34
CA GLN A 397 32.52 33.15 -6.90
C GLN A 397 31.26 32.34 -6.64
N PHE A 398 31.39 31.33 -5.79
CA PHE A 398 30.31 30.48 -5.33
C PHE A 398 30.15 30.71 -3.82
N SER A 399 29.00 31.22 -3.40
CA SER A 399 28.64 31.44 -2.01
C SER A 399 27.59 30.42 -1.65
N HIS A 400 27.87 29.54 -0.70
CA HIS A 400 26.79 28.83 -0.05
C HIS A 400 26.25 29.66 1.11
N PRO A 401 24.99 30.16 1.10
CA PRO A 401 24.29 30.40 2.36
C PRO A 401 24.48 29.14 3.20
N PRO A 402 25.10 29.28 4.37
CA PRO A 402 25.59 28.11 5.07
C PRO A 402 24.37 27.27 5.41
N ALA A 403 24.37 26.01 4.96
CA ALA A 403 23.53 24.94 5.49
C ALA A 403 23.74 24.73 7.02
N TYR A 404 24.52 25.61 7.65
CA TYR A 404 24.89 25.65 9.05
C TYR A 404 25.54 27.01 9.40
N GLN A 405 24.76 28.10 9.55
CA GLN A 405 25.30 29.24 10.32
C GLN A 405 25.04 28.95 11.79
N ARG A 406 26.06 28.40 12.44
CA ARG A 406 26.13 28.33 13.90
C ARG A 406 26.10 29.77 14.41
N ASN A 407 24.90 30.28 14.74
CA ASN A 407 24.83 31.45 15.58
C ASN A 407 25.37 31.02 16.97
N PRO A 408 26.23 31.80 17.63
CA PRO A 408 26.84 31.41 18.89
C PRO A 408 25.83 31.12 20.02
N GLU A 409 24.55 31.50 19.86
CA GLU A 409 23.56 31.50 20.96
C GLU A 409 22.17 30.92 20.62
N SER A 410 21.84 30.48 19.41
CA SER A 410 20.53 29.86 19.15
C SER A 410 20.51 28.91 17.95
N ARG A 411 19.93 27.71 18.12
CA ARG A 411 19.67 26.76 17.03
C ARG A 411 18.48 27.28 16.22
N ILE A 412 18.52 27.17 14.89
CA ILE A 412 17.46 27.68 14.00
C ILE A 412 16.46 26.55 13.73
N TRP A 413 15.64 26.21 14.73
CA TRP A 413 14.49 25.31 14.57
C TRP A 413 13.20 26.12 14.40
N HIS A 414 12.09 25.44 14.13
CA HIS A 414 10.76 26.03 14.30
C HIS A 414 10.58 26.52 15.74
N GLU A 415 9.89 27.64 15.95
CA GLU A 415 9.76 28.27 17.27
C GLU A 415 8.98 27.43 18.29
N ASP A 416 8.07 26.58 17.82
CA ASP A 416 7.36 25.59 18.64
C ASP A 416 8.21 24.39 19.08
N SER A 417 9.50 24.34 18.70
CA SER A 417 10.40 23.30 19.19
C SER A 417 10.64 23.50 20.69
N LYS A 418 10.46 22.45 21.50
CA LYS A 418 10.54 22.52 22.98
C LYS A 418 11.96 22.71 23.56
N ASN A 419 13.00 22.84 22.73
CA ASN A 419 14.41 22.77 23.12
C ASN A 419 15.13 24.12 23.19
#